data_AF-A0A2M8WM60-F1
#
_entry.id   AF-A0A2M8WM60-F1
#
_cell.length_a   1.000
_cell.length_b   1.000
_cell.length_c   1.000
_cell.angle_alpha   90.00
_cell.angle_beta   90.00
_cell.angle_gamma   90.00
#
_symmetry.space_group_name_H-M   'P 1'
#
loop_
_entity.id
_entity.type
_entity.pdbx_description
1 polymer ?
#
loop_
_entity_poly.entity_id
_entity_poly.type
_entity_poly.pdbx_seq_one_letter_code
_entity_poly.pdbx_strand_id
1 'polypeptide(L)'
;MGMAKQDINDFRARVKNINNPRNNSYYDPDLGMHIPKRVPRNKLRKQKVQHGEDAFVGAFVVALVLGAVALVCAQVVRIRYFGLPDGSNLVMFLDLFMAFWAMLVISALLKKRTMFDKVGQIVGIAAMLVAGHNLIWRWPEQMAYIYTAEHVEQVLEVTTQHSIVYRGTIYGL
;
A
#
# COMPACT_ATOMS: atom_id res chain seq x y z
N MET A 1 51.48 25.60 -27.30
CA MET A 1 50.77 26.30 -26.20
C MET A 1 51.69 26.32 -25.00
N GLY A 2 52.12 27.51 -24.58
CA GLY A 2 53.09 27.66 -23.49
C GLY A 2 52.48 27.29 -22.14
N MET A 3 53.15 26.43 -21.37
CA MET A 3 52.83 26.22 -19.95
C MET A 3 53.11 27.53 -19.21
N ALA A 4 52.05 28.22 -18.79
CA ALA A 4 52.18 29.32 -17.83
C ALA A 4 52.82 28.75 -16.56
N LYS A 5 54.00 29.25 -16.17
CA LYS A 5 54.68 28.85 -14.93
C LYS A 5 53.81 29.25 -13.75
N GLN A 6 53.14 28.28 -13.13
CA GLN A 6 52.38 28.49 -11.90
C GLN A 6 53.37 28.81 -10.78
N ASP A 7 53.34 30.07 -10.33
CA ASP A 7 54.15 30.54 -9.20
C ASP A 7 53.50 30.15 -7.87
N ILE A 8 54.29 30.10 -6.79
CA ILE A 8 53.83 29.85 -5.41
C ILE A 8 52.74 30.84 -4.99
N ASN A 9 52.83 32.08 -5.48
CA ASN A 9 51.81 33.10 -5.24
C ASN A 9 50.47 32.75 -5.88
N ASP A 10 50.49 32.09 -7.03
CA ASP A 10 49.31 31.64 -7.77
C ASP A 10 48.64 30.46 -7.07
N PHE A 11 49.44 29.56 -6.50
CA PHE A 11 48.95 28.48 -5.64
C PHE A 11 48.28 29.02 -4.37
N ARG A 12 48.90 29.99 -3.68
CA ARG A 12 48.31 30.63 -2.49
C ARG A 12 47.00 31.36 -2.81
N ALA A 13 46.92 32.03 -3.96
CA ALA A 13 45.69 32.68 -4.42
C ALA A 13 44.56 31.67 -4.67
N ARG A 14 44.88 30.52 -5.29
CA ARG A 14 43.93 29.41 -5.47
C ARG A 14 43.44 28.84 -4.14
N VAL A 15 44.33 28.56 -3.19
CA VAL A 15 43.95 28.04 -1.87
C VAL A 15 43.05 29.03 -1.12
N LYS A 16 43.37 30.33 -1.17
CA LYS A 16 42.54 31.39 -0.57
C LYS A 16 41.14 31.45 -1.19
N ASN A 17 41.03 31.31 -2.51
CA ASN A 17 39.75 31.27 -3.21
C ASN A 17 38.95 29.99 -2.91
N ILE A 18 39.61 28.83 -2.76
CA ILE A 18 38.94 27.57 -2.40
C ILE A 18 38.36 27.64 -0.99
N ASN A 19 39.11 28.20 -0.04
CA ASN A 19 38.73 28.33 1.37
C ASN A 19 37.80 29.52 1.66
N ASN A 20 37.51 30.37 0.67
CA ASN A 20 36.59 31.48 0.85
C ASN A 20 35.15 30.95 1.07
N PRO A 21 34.51 31.22 2.23
CA PRO A 21 33.16 30.74 2.53
C PRO A 21 32.08 31.35 1.63
N ARG A 22 32.40 32.42 0.87
CA ARG A 22 31.52 32.99 -0.16
C ARG A 22 31.65 32.31 -1.53
N ASN A 23 32.64 31.44 -1.72
CA ASN A 23 32.84 30.72 -2.97
C ASN A 23 32.00 29.44 -3.02
N ASN A 24 30.78 29.57 -3.56
CA ASN A 24 29.77 28.51 -3.59
C ASN A 24 29.86 27.59 -4.82
N SER A 25 30.68 27.92 -5.83
CA SER A 25 30.82 27.14 -7.06
C SER A 25 32.20 27.33 -7.70
N TYR A 26 32.79 26.27 -8.27
CA TYR A 26 34.01 26.38 -9.08
C TYR A 26 33.70 26.14 -10.55
N TYR A 27 34.50 26.73 -11.44
CA TYR A 27 34.39 26.47 -12.88
C TYR A 27 35.19 25.23 -13.22
N ASP A 28 34.56 24.25 -13.87
CA ASP A 28 35.21 23.06 -14.37
C ASP A 28 35.54 23.25 -15.87
N PRO A 29 36.83 23.31 -16.26
CA PRO A 29 37.23 23.52 -17.64
C PRO A 29 36.85 22.37 -18.57
N ASP A 30 36.76 21.15 -18.05
CA ASP A 30 36.48 19.95 -18.85
C ASP A 30 34.99 19.85 -19.18
N LEU A 31 34.14 20.31 -18.25
CA LEU A 31 32.68 20.33 -18.39
C LEU A 31 32.14 21.68 -18.89
N GLY A 32 32.96 22.72 -18.94
CA GLY A 32 32.59 24.06 -19.41
C GLY A 32 31.55 24.77 -18.55
N MET A 33 31.32 24.33 -17.31
CA MET A 33 30.25 24.85 -16.46
C MET A 33 30.67 25.09 -15.00
N HIS A 34 29.93 25.95 -14.30
CA HIS A 34 30.11 26.16 -12.87
C HIS A 34 29.43 25.06 -12.05
N ILE A 35 30.24 24.29 -11.32
CA ILE A 35 29.79 23.21 -10.43
C ILE A 35 29.63 23.78 -9.01
N PRO A 36 28.43 23.69 -8.40
CA PRO A 36 28.22 24.11 -7.03
C PRO A 36 28.96 23.18 -6.05
N LYS A 37 29.71 23.73 -5.09
CA LYS A 37 30.44 22.94 -4.08
C LYS A 37 29.53 22.23 -3.10
N ARG A 38 28.33 22.76 -2.89
CA ARG A 38 27.31 22.22 -1.99
C ARG A 38 25.99 22.15 -2.72
N VAL A 39 25.48 20.95 -2.95
CA VAL A 39 24.13 20.76 -3.45
C VAL A 39 23.19 20.86 -2.24
N PRO A 40 22.24 21.83 -2.21
CA PRO A 40 21.28 21.89 -1.13
C PRO A 40 20.50 20.57 -1.08
N ARG A 41 20.29 20.01 0.13
CA ARG A 41 19.57 18.74 0.33
C ARG A 41 18.23 18.66 -0.41
N ASN A 42 17.59 19.81 -0.65
CA ASN A 42 16.34 19.92 -1.37
C ASN A 42 16.46 19.55 -2.86
N LYS A 43 17.61 19.80 -3.50
CA LYS A 43 17.90 19.38 -4.88
C LYS A 43 18.39 17.94 -4.98
N LEU A 44 18.80 17.32 -3.85
CA LEU A 44 19.16 15.91 -3.76
C LEU A 44 17.95 15.00 -3.49
N ARG A 45 16.79 15.57 -3.14
CA ARG A 45 15.56 14.79 -3.06
C ARG A 45 15.21 14.33 -4.46
N LYS A 46 15.34 13.02 -4.72
CA LYS A 46 14.78 12.36 -5.90
C LYS A 46 13.38 12.92 -6.11
N GLN A 47 13.15 13.47 -7.30
CA GLN A 47 11.86 13.96 -7.74
C GLN A 47 10.87 12.82 -7.46
N LYS A 48 10.00 13.01 -6.45
CA LYS A 48 8.92 12.06 -6.21
C LYS A 48 8.11 12.12 -7.49
N VAL A 49 8.12 11.04 -8.26
CA VAL A 49 7.29 10.90 -9.45
C VAL A 49 5.89 11.32 -9.02
N GLN A 50 5.43 12.46 -9.53
CA GLN A 50 4.06 12.93 -9.32
C GLN A 50 3.18 11.95 -10.09
N HIS A 51 2.83 10.86 -9.43
CA HIS A 51 1.80 9.95 -9.87
C HIS A 51 0.50 10.75 -9.89
N GLY A 52 -0.04 10.97 -11.10
CA GLY A 52 -1.27 11.73 -11.33
C GLY A 52 -2.50 11.11 -10.66
N GLU A 53 -3.64 11.77 -10.78
CA GLU A 53 -4.91 11.41 -10.14
C GLU A 53 -5.33 9.94 -10.40
N ASP A 54 -5.01 9.38 -11.58
CA ASP A 54 -5.28 7.97 -11.91
C ASP A 54 -4.54 6.98 -11.00
N ALA A 55 -3.33 7.33 -10.58
CA ALA A 55 -2.56 6.50 -9.65
C ALA A 55 -3.12 6.58 -8.22
N PHE A 56 -3.86 7.64 -7.88
CA PHE A 56 -4.54 7.76 -6.60
C PHE A 56 -5.75 6.83 -6.51
N VAL A 57 -6.62 6.83 -7.53
CA VAL A 57 -7.76 5.91 -7.60
C VAL A 57 -7.29 4.47 -7.69
N GLY A 58 -6.30 4.19 -8.54
CA GLY A 58 -5.70 2.85 -8.64
C GLY A 58 -5.12 2.35 -7.31
N ALA A 59 -4.40 3.22 -6.58
CA ALA A 59 -3.89 2.86 -5.26
C ALA A 59 -5.00 2.58 -4.25
N PHE A 60 -6.10 3.34 -4.29
CA PHE A 60 -7.26 3.12 -3.44
C PHE A 60 -7.93 1.76 -3.73
N VAL A 61 -8.17 1.45 -5.00
CA VAL A 61 -8.78 0.17 -5.41
C VAL A 61 -7.92 -1.01 -4.97
N VAL A 62 -6.60 -0.92 -5.16
CA VAL A 62 -5.67 -1.95 -4.67
C VAL A 62 -5.77 -2.09 -3.15
N ALA A 63 -5.81 -0.98 -2.41
CA ALA A 63 -5.95 -1.02 -0.96
C ALA A 63 -7.28 -1.67 -0.52
N LEU A 64 -8.38 -1.36 -1.21
CA LEU A 64 -9.68 -1.99 -0.99
C LEU A 64 -9.61 -3.50 -1.18
N VAL A 65 -9.05 -3.96 -2.29
CA VAL A 65 -8.89 -5.40 -2.57
C VAL A 65 -8.05 -6.08 -1.49
N LEU A 66 -6.97 -5.45 -1.01
CA LEU A 66 -6.14 -6.00 0.08
C LEU A 66 -6.94 -6.16 1.38
N GLY A 67 -7.84 -5.22 1.69
CA GLY A 67 -8.75 -5.32 2.82
C GLY A 67 -9.74 -6.49 2.68
N ALA A 68 -10.36 -6.62 1.51
CA ALA A 68 -11.28 -7.71 1.23
C ALA A 68 -10.59 -9.09 1.34
N VAL A 69 -9.38 -9.22 0.76
CA VAL A 69 -8.57 -10.44 0.85
C VAL A 69 -8.19 -10.76 2.30
N ALA A 70 -7.87 -9.75 3.12
CA ALA A 70 -7.57 -9.96 4.53
C ALA A 70 -8.76 -10.58 5.30
N LEU A 71 -9.99 -10.15 5.00
CA LEU A 71 -11.19 -10.75 5.59
C LEU A 71 -11.44 -12.18 5.09
N VAL A 72 -11.24 -12.44 3.79
CA VAL A 72 -11.32 -13.81 3.24
C VAL A 72 -10.33 -14.73 3.93
N CYS A 73 -9.08 -14.31 4.11
CA CYS A 73 -8.07 -15.09 4.82
C CYS A 73 -8.50 -15.38 6.27
N ALA A 74 -9.05 -14.39 6.98
CA ALA A 74 -9.56 -14.58 8.34
C ALA A 74 -10.68 -15.63 8.38
N GLN A 75 -11.67 -15.50 7.49
CA GLN A 75 -12.78 -16.44 7.40
C GLN A 75 -12.32 -17.85 7.02
N VAL A 76 -11.37 -17.99 6.09
CA VAL A 76 -10.79 -19.29 5.72
C VAL A 76 -10.10 -19.92 6.92
N VAL A 77 -9.30 -19.15 7.68
CA VAL A 77 -8.65 -19.65 8.89
C VAL A 77 -9.70 -20.15 9.89
N ARG A 78 -10.73 -19.33 10.16
CA ARG A 78 -11.83 -19.67 11.06
C ARG A 78 -12.57 -20.95 10.63
N ILE A 79 -13.07 -20.96 9.41
CA ILE A 79 -13.99 -22.01 8.92
C ILE A 79 -13.23 -23.32 8.70
N ARG A 80 -12.07 -23.25 8.05
CA ARG A 80 -11.31 -24.45 7.64
C ARG A 80 -10.57 -25.10 8.80
N TYR A 81 -9.92 -24.29 9.65
CA TYR A 81 -9.01 -24.80 10.67
C TYR A 81 -9.63 -24.86 12.06
N PHE A 82 -10.52 -23.91 12.39
CA PHE A 82 -11.19 -23.90 13.70
C PHE A 82 -12.60 -24.48 13.66
N GLY A 83 -13.19 -24.68 12.47
CA GLY A 83 -14.53 -25.26 12.32
C GLY A 83 -15.62 -24.45 13.05
N LEU A 84 -15.41 -23.14 13.22
CA LEU A 84 -16.35 -22.28 13.94
C LEU A 84 -17.40 -21.74 12.96
N PRO A 85 -18.67 -22.19 13.05
CA PRO A 85 -19.73 -21.72 12.17
C PRO A 85 -20.15 -20.29 12.52
N ASP A 86 -20.74 -19.60 11.52
CA ASP A 86 -21.35 -18.29 11.74
C ASP A 86 -22.58 -18.40 12.65
N GLY A 87 -22.70 -17.49 13.62
CA GLY A 87 -23.86 -17.48 14.51
C GLY A 87 -23.78 -16.58 15.74
N SER A 88 -22.62 -16.00 16.05
CA SER A 88 -22.48 -15.08 17.19
C SER A 88 -21.67 -13.83 16.85
N ASN A 89 -22.00 -12.74 17.54
CA ASN A 89 -21.22 -11.49 17.44
C ASN A 89 -19.75 -11.70 17.82
N LEU A 90 -19.48 -12.64 18.73
CA LEU A 90 -18.11 -12.99 19.13
C LEU A 90 -17.29 -13.51 17.94
N VAL A 91 -17.89 -14.37 17.13
CA VAL A 91 -17.25 -14.92 15.93
C VAL A 91 -16.97 -13.81 14.90
N MET A 92 -17.92 -12.90 14.68
CA MET A 92 -17.70 -11.73 13.82
C MET A 92 -16.54 -10.85 14.34
N PHE A 93 -16.47 -10.58 15.64
CA PHE A 93 -15.36 -9.81 16.22
C PHE A 93 -14.02 -10.53 16.06
N LEU A 94 -14.00 -11.85 16.18
CA LEU A 94 -12.81 -12.66 15.95
C LEU A 94 -12.34 -12.57 14.49
N ASP A 95 -13.26 -12.62 13.52
CA ASP A 95 -12.92 -12.42 12.11
C ASP A 95 -12.38 -11.02 11.84
N LEU A 96 -13.00 -9.98 12.38
CA LEU A 96 -12.51 -8.61 12.25
C LEU A 96 -11.12 -8.44 12.89
N PHE A 97 -10.88 -9.07 14.04
CA PHE A 97 -9.58 -9.05 14.69
C PHE A 97 -8.51 -9.76 13.86
N MET A 98 -8.80 -10.95 13.34
CA MET A 98 -7.89 -11.67 12.45
C MET A 98 -7.67 -10.93 11.12
N ALA A 99 -8.72 -10.36 10.53
CA ALA A 99 -8.62 -9.57 9.31
C ALA A 99 -7.77 -8.32 9.53
N PHE A 100 -7.90 -7.66 10.68
CA PHE A 100 -7.04 -6.54 11.06
C PHE A 100 -5.57 -6.97 11.14
N TRP A 101 -5.26 -8.11 11.76
CA TRP A 101 -3.90 -8.64 11.80
C TRP A 101 -3.37 -9.02 10.42
N ALA A 102 -4.15 -9.73 9.61
CA ALA A 102 -3.79 -10.08 8.25
C ALA A 102 -3.53 -8.83 7.40
N MET A 103 -4.39 -7.82 7.51
CA MET A 103 -4.24 -6.52 6.86
C MET A 103 -2.93 -5.83 7.28
N LEU A 104 -2.57 -5.83 8.58
CA LEU A 104 -1.30 -5.26 9.04
C LEU A 104 -0.09 -5.98 8.45
N VAL A 105 -0.11 -7.32 8.44
CA VAL A 105 0.98 -8.13 7.87
C VAL A 105 1.13 -7.88 6.38
N ILE A 106 0.03 -7.97 5.62
CA ILE A 106 0.01 -7.74 4.17
C ILE A 106 0.49 -6.31 3.85
N SER A 107 0.01 -5.31 4.59
CA SER A 107 0.44 -3.92 4.43
C SER A 107 1.92 -3.71 4.74
N ALA A 108 2.44 -4.40 5.75
CA ALA A 108 3.86 -4.35 6.11
C ALA A 108 4.73 -4.97 5.01
N LEU A 109 4.34 -6.13 4.46
CA LEU A 109 5.02 -6.80 3.36
C LEU A 109 5.04 -5.94 2.08
N LEU A 110 3.92 -5.30 1.76
CA LEU A 110 3.77 -4.45 0.58
C LEU A 110 4.30 -3.02 0.77
N LYS A 111 4.82 -2.69 1.95
CA LYS A 111 5.26 -1.33 2.33
C LYS A 111 4.18 -0.25 2.13
N LYS A 112 2.90 -0.64 2.18
CA LYS A 112 1.72 0.22 2.06
C LYS A 112 1.30 0.72 3.44
N ARG A 113 1.98 1.76 3.93
CA ARG A 113 1.79 2.29 5.29
C ARG A 113 1.02 3.61 5.34
N THR A 114 0.55 4.11 4.19
CA THR A 114 -0.12 5.42 4.16
C THR A 114 -1.49 5.32 4.82
N MET A 115 -1.94 6.42 5.44
CA MET A 115 -3.27 6.45 6.07
C MET A 115 -4.39 6.23 5.04
N PHE A 116 -4.18 6.66 3.81
CA PHE A 116 -5.14 6.49 2.73
C PHE A 116 -5.29 5.00 2.32
N ASP A 117 -4.17 4.26 2.23
CA ASP A 117 -4.22 2.81 1.99
C ASP A 117 -5.02 2.10 3.11
N LYS A 118 -4.86 2.52 4.37
CA LYS A 118 -5.60 1.93 5.50
C LYS A 118 -7.09 2.17 5.41
N VAL A 119 -7.52 3.37 5.00
CA VAL A 119 -8.95 3.66 4.81
C VAL A 119 -9.52 2.78 3.70
N GLY A 120 -8.81 2.65 2.57
CA GLY A 120 -9.22 1.74 1.50
C GLY A 120 -9.38 0.30 1.99
N GLN A 121 -8.41 -0.20 2.77
CA GLN A 121 -8.47 -1.55 3.36
C GLN A 121 -9.66 -1.73 4.30
N ILE A 122 -9.95 -0.76 5.17
CA ILE A 122 -11.12 -0.83 6.06
C ILE A 122 -12.42 -0.88 5.25
N VAL A 123 -12.54 -0.06 4.20
CA VAL A 123 -13.69 -0.10 3.28
C VAL A 123 -13.79 -1.45 2.59
N GLY A 124 -12.66 -2.05 2.19
CA GLY A 124 -12.61 -3.39 1.62
C GLY A 124 -13.10 -4.49 2.55
N ILE A 125 -12.69 -4.43 3.83
CA ILE A 125 -13.18 -5.35 4.87
C ILE A 125 -14.70 -5.18 5.03
N ALA A 126 -15.19 -3.95 5.15
CA ALA A 126 -16.61 -3.68 5.29
C ALA A 126 -17.42 -4.16 4.07
N ALA A 127 -16.95 -3.91 2.85
CA ALA A 127 -17.58 -4.39 1.63
C ALA A 127 -17.64 -5.92 1.59
N MET A 128 -16.55 -6.60 1.95
CA MET A 128 -16.50 -8.05 1.97
C MET A 128 -17.38 -8.66 3.07
N LEU A 129 -17.52 -8.00 4.22
CA LEU A 129 -18.40 -8.46 5.31
C LEU A 129 -19.87 -8.46 4.88
N VAL A 130 -20.28 -7.47 4.12
CA VAL A 130 -21.70 -7.22 3.82
C VAL A 130 -22.12 -7.82 2.47
N ALA A 131 -21.21 -7.88 1.49
CA ALA A 131 -21.50 -8.35 0.13
C ALA A 131 -20.69 -9.60 -0.27
N GLY A 132 -19.85 -10.13 0.62
CA GLY A 132 -18.95 -11.24 0.33
C GLY A 132 -19.66 -12.55 -0.01
N HIS A 133 -20.87 -12.77 0.49
CA HIS A 133 -21.68 -13.94 0.14
C HIS A 133 -22.00 -14.00 -1.37
N ASN A 134 -22.00 -12.87 -2.08
CA ASN A 134 -22.19 -12.86 -3.53
C ASN A 134 -21.06 -13.55 -4.29
N LEU A 135 -19.84 -13.60 -3.76
CA LEU A 135 -18.75 -14.38 -4.34
C LEU A 135 -19.05 -15.89 -4.27
N ILE A 136 -19.66 -16.33 -3.17
CA ILE A 136 -20.11 -17.72 -2.97
C ILE A 136 -21.23 -18.04 -3.96
N TRP A 137 -22.21 -17.15 -4.11
CA TRP A 137 -23.25 -17.31 -5.12
C TRP A 137 -22.72 -17.36 -6.56
N ARG A 138 -21.67 -16.60 -6.87
CA ARG A 138 -21.12 -16.54 -8.24
C ARG A 138 -20.35 -17.81 -8.62
N TRP A 139 -19.67 -18.42 -7.65
CA TRP A 139 -18.74 -19.55 -7.83
C TRP A 139 -18.82 -20.55 -6.67
N PRO A 140 -19.96 -21.22 -6.46
CA PRO A 140 -20.20 -22.04 -5.27
C PRO A 140 -19.24 -23.23 -5.18
N GLU A 141 -18.99 -23.91 -6.30
CA GLU A 141 -18.07 -25.05 -6.36
C GLU A 141 -16.65 -24.64 -5.98
N GLN A 142 -16.15 -23.52 -6.51
CA GLN A 142 -14.81 -23.02 -6.24
C GLN A 142 -14.68 -22.58 -4.77
N MET A 143 -15.73 -21.94 -4.23
CA MET A 143 -15.74 -21.49 -2.84
C MET A 143 -15.83 -22.65 -1.84
N ALA A 144 -16.42 -23.79 -2.21
CA ALA A 144 -16.42 -25.00 -1.38
C ALA A 144 -14.99 -25.56 -1.17
N TYR A 145 -14.11 -25.43 -2.18
CA TYR A 145 -12.70 -25.80 -2.03
C TYR A 145 -11.94 -24.85 -1.09
N ILE A 146 -12.30 -23.56 -1.07
CA ILE A 146 -11.64 -22.53 -0.26
C ILE A 146 -12.10 -22.57 1.20
N TYR A 147 -13.42 -22.58 1.41
CA TYR A 147 -14.05 -22.62 2.73
C TYR A 147 -14.34 -24.06 3.12
N THR A 148 -15.59 -24.52 3.00
CA THR A 148 -16.05 -25.91 3.10
C THR A 148 -17.38 -26.02 2.34
N ALA A 149 -17.81 -27.23 1.96
CA ALA A 149 -19.11 -27.43 1.34
C ALA A 149 -20.26 -27.00 2.27
N GLU A 150 -20.18 -27.40 3.55
CA GLU A 150 -21.18 -27.05 4.58
C GLU A 150 -21.37 -25.55 4.75
N HIS A 151 -20.28 -24.78 4.74
CA HIS A 151 -20.37 -23.31 4.85
C HIS A 151 -21.01 -22.69 3.61
N VAL A 152 -20.68 -23.20 2.43
CA VAL A 152 -21.29 -22.71 1.18
C VAL A 152 -22.79 -22.99 1.17
N GLU A 153 -23.22 -24.19 1.53
CA GLU A 153 -24.63 -24.55 1.66
C GLU A 153 -25.35 -23.65 2.66
N GLN A 154 -24.77 -23.46 3.86
CA GLN A 154 -25.32 -22.56 4.86
C GLN A 154 -25.51 -21.13 4.32
N VAL A 155 -24.52 -20.60 3.59
CA VAL A 155 -24.62 -19.25 3.01
C VAL A 155 -25.72 -19.18 1.94
N LEU A 156 -25.84 -20.20 1.09
CA LEU A 156 -26.88 -20.26 0.05
C LEU A 156 -28.28 -20.40 0.63
N GLU A 157 -28.43 -21.02 1.80
CA GLU A 157 -29.71 -21.13 2.52
C GLU A 157 -30.14 -19.82 3.19
N VAL A 158 -29.19 -19.07 3.76
CA VAL A 158 -29.50 -17.88 4.58
C VAL A 158 -29.35 -16.55 3.85
N THR A 159 -28.77 -16.53 2.65
CA THR A 159 -28.58 -15.31 1.85
C THR A 159 -29.20 -15.46 0.47
N THR A 160 -29.33 -14.35 -0.27
CA THR A 160 -29.80 -14.37 -1.66
C THR A 160 -28.74 -13.81 -2.60
N GLN A 161 -28.80 -14.22 -3.87
CA GLN A 161 -27.93 -13.70 -4.92
C GLN A 161 -28.17 -12.20 -5.14
N HIS A 162 -27.11 -11.45 -5.48
CA HIS A 162 -27.15 -10.00 -5.74
C HIS A 162 -27.82 -9.24 -4.59
N SER A 163 -27.35 -9.49 -3.37
CA SER A 163 -27.89 -8.83 -2.18
C SER A 163 -26.79 -8.34 -1.25
N ILE A 164 -27.19 -7.53 -0.28
CA ILE A 164 -26.36 -6.99 0.79
C ILE A 164 -26.96 -7.47 2.10
N VAL A 165 -26.14 -8.09 2.96
CA VAL A 165 -26.57 -8.56 4.28
C VAL A 165 -26.09 -7.59 5.34
N TYR A 166 -27.02 -6.91 6.01
CA TYR A 166 -26.71 -5.98 7.09
C TYR A 166 -27.56 -6.28 8.32
N ARG A 167 -26.90 -6.61 9.44
CA ARG A 167 -27.53 -6.93 10.73
C ARG A 167 -28.61 -8.03 10.64
N GLY A 168 -28.39 -9.03 9.78
CA GLY A 168 -29.32 -10.14 9.57
C GLY A 168 -30.51 -9.81 8.65
N THR A 169 -30.60 -8.58 8.13
CA THR A 169 -31.55 -8.22 7.08
C THR A 169 -30.86 -8.31 5.72
N ILE A 170 -31.58 -8.87 4.74
CA ILE A 170 -31.14 -9.00 3.35
C ILE A 170 -31.78 -7.89 2.53
N TYR A 171 -30.97 -7.12 1.83
CA TYR A 171 -31.40 -6.08 0.89
C TYR A 171 -31.00 -6.51 -0.53
N GLY A 172 -31.97 -6.65 -1.43
CA GLY A 172 -31.68 -6.89 -2.85
C GLY A 172 -31.04 -5.66 -3.50
N LEU A 173 -30.12 -5.90 -4.44
CA LEU A 173 -29.46 -4.87 -5.26
C LEU A 173 -30.10 -4.71 -6.64
#